data_AF-A0A068VC80-F1
#
_entry.id   AF-A0A068VC80-F1
#
_cell.length_a   1.000
_cell.length_b   1.000
_cell.length_c   1.000
_cell.angle_alpha   90.00
_cell.angle_beta   90.00
_cell.angle_gamma   90.00
#
_symmetry.space_group_name_H-M   'P 1'
#
loop_
_entity.id
_entity.type
_entity.pdbx_description
1 polymer ?
#
loop_
_entity_poly.entity_id
_entity_poly.type
_entity_poly.pdbx_seq_one_letter_code
_entity_poly.pdbx_strand_id
1 'polypeptide(L)'
;MPFRLVTAILAYFLVHMAAASDDVGFIYQGFQSSNLSLDGLAKITNNGLLQITNTIRLQTGHAFYPNPINFKSTSNSSSSGYSNQAQTFSFSTQFVFAMVPDVPGISGAGMAFVIAPTRDLPGGPSTKFLGLFNESTNGNRTNHNSFDNLNLSSGKRMQVWVEYDGVDRRIDVTLAPIAAAKPNTPLLSLSCDLSPILQQTMYVGFSASTSPIDIGIAYFVLGWSFKMNGDVQPLDLSRLPQLPRRKWKFAEVLEEWELAYGPHRFKYKDIYIATKGFTEKQPLGEGGFGQVYKGVLQTNMAEVAVKKVSHQARQGMREFIAEILLLVYEFMPNGSLDKFLYNQPKYILSWSQRFRVIKSVALGLHYLHEEWEQVVIHRDVKASNVLLDGELNGRLGDFGLARLYDHGTLPQSTHVAGSLGYLAPEHNRTGMATMSTEQNPERI
;
A
#
# COMPACT_ATOMS: atom_id res chain seq x y z
N MET A 1 52.19 -0.54 27.84
CA MET A 1 52.29 0.52 26.82
C MET A 1 52.23 0.05 25.35
N PRO A 2 52.50 -1.21 24.93
CA PRO A 2 52.53 -1.54 23.49
C PRO A 2 51.16 -1.86 22.87
N PHE A 3 50.20 -2.36 23.66
CA PHE A 3 48.89 -2.78 23.13
C PHE A 3 48.02 -1.62 22.65
N ARG A 4 48.12 -0.45 23.32
CA ARG A 4 47.38 0.76 22.95
C ARG A 4 47.89 1.42 21.66
N LEU A 5 49.18 1.28 21.37
CA LEU A 5 49.79 1.81 20.15
C LEU A 5 49.40 0.98 18.93
N VAL A 6 49.38 -0.36 19.07
CA VAL A 6 48.95 -1.27 18.00
C VAL A 6 47.47 -1.10 17.66
N THR A 7 46.59 -0.94 18.66
CA THR A 7 45.17 -0.63 18.42
C THR A 7 44.96 0.75 17.80
N ALA A 8 45.76 1.75 18.17
CA ALA A 8 45.68 3.08 17.56
C ALA A 8 46.19 3.10 16.12
N ILE A 9 47.26 2.35 15.82
CA ILE A 9 47.78 2.19 14.45
C ILE A 9 46.81 1.38 13.60
N LEU A 10 46.25 0.27 14.10
CA LEU A 10 45.22 -0.49 13.39
C LEU A 10 43.94 0.33 13.18
N ALA A 11 43.51 1.12 14.16
CA ALA A 11 42.39 2.05 14.00
C ALA A 11 42.72 3.17 13.00
N TYR A 12 43.94 3.71 13.02
CA TYR A 12 44.39 4.72 12.06
C TYR A 12 44.48 4.16 10.63
N PHE A 13 44.97 2.93 10.46
CA PHE A 13 44.98 2.21 9.19
C PHE A 13 43.56 1.81 8.74
N LEU A 14 42.68 1.36 9.64
CA LEU A 14 41.27 1.06 9.33
C LEU A 14 40.48 2.33 8.96
N VAL A 15 40.78 3.47 9.59
CA VAL A 15 40.19 4.78 9.25
C VAL A 15 40.75 5.34 7.94
N HIS A 16 42.00 5.02 7.56
CA HIS A 16 42.59 5.42 6.27
C HIS A 16 42.27 4.47 5.10
N MET A 17 41.69 3.28 5.34
CA MET A 17 41.36 2.33 4.28
C MET A 17 40.02 2.60 3.58
N ALA A 18 39.23 3.58 4.04
CA ALA A 18 38.04 4.06 3.34
C ALA A 18 38.32 5.37 2.59
N ALA A 19 39.39 5.40 1.78
CA ALA A 19 39.63 6.50 0.88
C ALA A 19 38.57 6.49 -0.24
N ALA A 20 37.83 7.59 -0.41
CA ALA A 20 36.95 7.77 -1.55
C ALA A 20 37.80 7.76 -2.84
N SER A 21 37.39 6.95 -3.83
CA SER A 21 38.07 6.84 -5.12
C SER A 21 37.27 7.57 -6.21
N ASP A 22 37.99 8.09 -7.20
CA ASP A 22 37.42 8.81 -8.35
C ASP A 22 36.97 7.85 -9.47
N ASP A 23 37.37 6.57 -9.39
CA ASP A 23 37.04 5.51 -10.36
C ASP A 23 36.31 4.32 -9.69
N VAL A 24 35.32 4.64 -8.85
CA VAL A 24 34.53 3.61 -8.16
C VAL A 24 33.58 2.93 -9.15
N GLY A 25 33.68 1.61 -9.24
CA GLY A 25 32.70 0.77 -9.90
C GLY A 25 32.49 -0.54 -9.15
N PHE A 26 31.26 -1.03 -9.11
CA PHE A 26 30.92 -2.31 -8.49
C PHE A 26 29.75 -3.00 -9.19
N ILE A 27 29.63 -4.31 -8.93
CA ILE A 27 28.53 -5.13 -9.40
C ILE A 27 28.14 -6.16 -8.34
N TYR A 28 26.86 -6.19 -8.01
CA TYR A 28 26.23 -7.16 -7.13
C TYR A 28 25.26 -8.02 -7.93
N GLN A 29 25.66 -9.26 -8.20
CA GLN A 29 24.82 -10.30 -8.83
C GLN A 29 24.06 -11.07 -7.73
N GLY A 30 23.19 -10.37 -7.03
CA GLY A 30 22.72 -10.77 -5.71
C GLY A 30 23.65 -10.31 -4.57
N PHE A 31 23.18 -10.47 -3.34
CA PHE A 31 23.70 -9.78 -2.16
C PHE A 31 24.22 -10.69 -1.05
N GLN A 32 24.26 -12.02 -1.25
CA GLN A 32 24.62 -13.02 -0.23
C GLN A 32 25.96 -12.75 0.49
N SER A 33 26.93 -12.18 -0.22
CA SER A 33 28.26 -11.83 0.31
C SER A 33 28.55 -10.33 0.14
N SER A 34 27.49 -9.52 0.01
CA SER A 34 27.64 -8.07 -0.09
C SER A 34 27.93 -7.46 1.29
N ASN A 35 28.83 -6.49 1.33
CA ASN A 35 29.13 -5.74 2.55
C ASN A 35 28.31 -4.44 2.59
N LEU A 36 27.00 -4.53 2.34
CA LEU A 36 26.13 -3.36 2.37
C LEU A 36 25.90 -2.88 3.80
N SER A 37 25.82 -1.56 3.98
CA SER A 37 25.32 -0.95 5.20
C SER A 37 23.79 -1.01 5.17
N LEU A 38 23.18 -1.77 6.07
CA LEU A 38 21.73 -1.95 6.15
C LEU A 38 21.19 -1.25 7.39
N ASP A 39 20.09 -0.51 7.22
CA ASP A 39 19.39 0.18 8.29
C ASP A 39 17.87 0.02 8.17
N GLY A 40 17.16 0.16 9.29
CA GLY A 40 15.72 -0.07 9.40
C GLY A 40 15.33 -1.52 9.08
N LEU A 41 14.36 -1.69 8.18
CA LEU A 41 13.85 -3.01 7.75
C LEU A 41 14.73 -3.73 6.73
N ALA A 42 15.77 -3.07 6.21
CA ALA A 42 16.56 -3.62 5.12
C ALA A 42 17.32 -4.87 5.59
N LYS A 43 17.21 -5.95 4.83
CA LYS A 43 17.90 -7.21 5.09
C LYS A 43 18.25 -7.95 3.81
N ILE A 44 19.26 -8.81 3.90
CA ILE A 44 19.61 -9.75 2.84
C ILE A 44 18.96 -11.09 3.17
N THR A 45 18.22 -11.67 2.22
CA THR A 45 17.60 -12.99 2.39
C THR A 45 18.63 -14.11 2.22
N ASN A 46 18.31 -15.31 2.68
CA ASN A 46 19.20 -16.48 2.56
C ASN A 46 19.54 -16.88 1.11
N ASN A 47 18.75 -16.43 0.12
CA ASN A 47 19.00 -16.63 -1.30
C ASN A 47 19.63 -15.40 -1.99
N GLY A 48 20.06 -14.39 -1.23
CA GLY A 48 20.83 -13.27 -1.73
C GLY A 48 20.00 -12.12 -2.31
N LEU A 49 18.70 -12.01 -1.98
CA LEU A 49 17.91 -10.82 -2.32
C LEU A 49 18.16 -9.71 -1.30
N LEU A 50 18.24 -8.47 -1.77
CA LEU A 50 18.12 -7.32 -0.90
C LEU A 50 16.63 -6.99 -0.74
N GLN A 51 16.09 -7.29 0.44
CA GLN A 51 14.75 -6.87 0.85
C GLN A 51 14.86 -5.54 1.58
N ILE A 52 14.42 -4.44 0.98
CA ILE A 52 14.51 -3.11 1.60
C ILE A 52 13.42 -2.95 2.65
N THR A 53 12.21 -3.43 2.38
CA THR A 53 11.09 -3.39 3.33
C THR A 53 10.30 -4.69 3.30
N ASN A 54 9.49 -4.89 4.33
CA ASN A 54 8.45 -5.92 4.38
C ASN A 54 7.07 -5.27 4.20
N THR A 55 6.00 -5.98 4.55
CA THR A 55 4.63 -5.45 4.45
C THR A 55 4.05 -4.99 5.79
N ILE A 56 4.88 -4.86 6.81
CA ILE A 56 4.51 -4.42 8.15
C ILE A 56 4.44 -2.88 8.19
N ARG A 57 3.52 -2.35 9.01
CA ARG A 57 3.19 -0.91 9.09
C ARG A 57 4.36 -0.01 9.50
N LEU A 58 4.40 1.18 8.88
CA LEU A 58 5.07 2.41 9.35
C LEU A 58 6.57 2.26 9.68
N GLN A 59 7.34 1.71 8.75
CA GLN A 59 8.80 1.62 8.88
C GLN A 59 9.49 1.94 7.55
N THR A 60 10.76 2.35 7.66
CA THR A 60 11.66 2.56 6.53
C THR A 60 12.72 1.47 6.50
N GLY A 61 13.30 1.26 5.33
CA GLY A 61 14.52 0.49 5.21
C GLY A 61 15.46 1.15 4.24
N HIS A 62 16.75 1.08 4.56
CA HIS A 62 17.81 1.73 3.83
C HIS A 62 18.96 0.75 3.61
N ALA A 63 19.53 0.77 2.42
CA ALA A 63 20.65 -0.09 2.06
C ALA A 63 21.67 0.70 1.24
N PHE A 64 22.86 0.91 1.80
CA PHE A 64 23.90 1.74 1.19
C PHE A 64 25.15 0.95 0.87
N TYR A 65 25.81 1.33 -0.23
CA TYR A 65 27.19 0.95 -0.47
C TYR A 65 28.06 1.44 0.70
N PRO A 66 28.93 0.60 1.28
CA PRO A 66 29.55 0.88 2.58
C PRO A 66 30.51 2.07 2.56
N ASN A 67 31.15 2.34 1.42
CA ASN A 67 32.21 3.34 1.29
C ASN A 67 31.69 4.59 0.57
N PRO A 68 32.12 5.80 0.98
CA PRO A 68 31.75 7.02 0.27
C PRO A 68 32.40 7.08 -1.12
N ILE A 69 31.72 7.73 -2.06
CA ILE A 69 32.14 7.90 -3.46
C ILE A 69 32.40 9.38 -3.71
N ASN A 70 33.48 9.70 -4.45
CA ASN A 70 33.76 11.07 -4.86
C ASN A 70 32.90 11.46 -6.08
N PHE A 71 32.15 12.55 -5.98
CA PHE A 71 31.25 13.05 -7.02
C PHE A 71 31.75 14.33 -7.71
N LYS A 72 32.86 14.92 -7.25
CA LYS A 72 33.36 16.19 -7.76
C LYS A 72 34.85 16.16 -8.04
N SER A 73 35.27 16.85 -9.10
CA SER A 73 36.67 17.11 -9.36
C SER A 73 37.25 18.04 -8.29
N THR A 74 38.42 17.68 -7.76
CA THR A 74 39.16 18.52 -6.82
C THR A 74 39.65 19.76 -7.57
N SER A 75 39.17 20.95 -7.18
CA SER A 75 39.69 22.20 -7.72
C SER A 75 41.12 22.39 -7.20
N ASN A 76 42.11 21.94 -7.96
CA ASN A 76 43.47 22.40 -7.75
C ASN A 76 43.45 23.90 -7.99
N SER A 77 43.77 24.69 -6.96
CA SER A 77 43.94 26.13 -7.03
C SER A 77 45.09 26.46 -7.98
N SER A 78 44.85 26.42 -9.29
CA SER A 78 45.74 27.02 -10.28
C SER A 78 45.56 28.53 -10.18
N SER A 79 46.65 29.20 -9.90
CA SER A 79 46.86 30.64 -9.75
C SER A 79 46.45 31.46 -10.99
N SER A 80 45.16 31.51 -11.29
CA SER A 80 44.54 32.47 -12.19
C SER A 80 43.15 32.75 -11.63
N GLY A 81 42.86 34.01 -11.28
CA GLY A 81 41.71 34.47 -10.50
C GLY A 81 40.32 34.31 -11.13
N TYR A 82 40.05 33.20 -11.81
CA TYR A 82 38.71 32.75 -12.17
C TYR A 82 38.36 31.56 -11.28
N SER A 83 37.22 31.64 -10.59
CA SER A 83 36.70 30.57 -9.74
C SER A 83 36.40 29.33 -10.58
N ASN A 84 37.32 28.36 -10.61
CA ASN A 84 37.06 27.03 -11.16
C ASN A 84 36.06 26.31 -10.25
N GLN A 85 34.77 26.42 -10.55
CA GLN A 85 33.73 25.67 -9.86
C GLN A 85 33.98 24.17 -10.07
N ALA A 86 34.06 23.40 -8.99
CA ALA A 86 34.30 21.95 -9.04
C ALA A 86 33.28 21.27 -9.97
N GLN A 87 33.77 20.62 -11.02
CA GLN A 87 32.94 19.91 -11.99
C GLN A 87 32.40 18.63 -11.36
N THR A 88 31.10 18.39 -11.51
CA THR A 88 30.47 17.14 -11.10
C THR A 88 30.85 16.02 -12.07
N PHE A 89 31.21 14.87 -11.55
CA PHE A 89 31.49 13.68 -12.35
C PHE A 89 30.20 13.08 -12.95
N SER A 90 30.36 12.41 -14.10
CA SER A 90 29.30 11.57 -14.66
C SER A 90 29.21 10.28 -13.86
N PHE A 91 28.02 9.69 -13.79
CA PHE A 91 27.85 8.36 -13.21
C PHE A 91 26.72 7.59 -13.88
N SER A 92 26.85 6.28 -13.86
CA SER A 92 25.86 5.36 -14.38
C SER A 92 25.54 4.33 -13.32
N THR A 93 24.25 4.00 -13.15
CA THR A 93 23.82 2.90 -12.30
C THR A 93 22.69 2.13 -12.96
N GLN A 94 22.68 0.83 -12.75
CA GLN A 94 21.56 -0.02 -13.10
C GLN A 94 21.24 -0.99 -11.99
N PHE A 95 19.96 -1.32 -11.85
CA PHE A 95 19.53 -2.30 -10.89
C PHE A 95 18.25 -2.98 -11.35
N VAL A 96 18.08 -4.22 -10.89
CA VAL A 96 16.86 -4.99 -11.07
C VAL A 96 16.09 -4.96 -9.76
N PHE A 97 14.84 -4.53 -9.81
CA PHE A 97 13.95 -4.46 -8.66
C PHE A 97 12.63 -5.17 -8.90
N ALA A 98 11.90 -5.41 -7.82
CA ALA A 98 10.50 -5.82 -7.89
C ALA A 98 9.71 -5.21 -6.72
N MET A 99 8.50 -4.77 -7.02
CA MET A 99 7.51 -4.32 -6.05
C MET A 99 6.47 -5.41 -5.90
N VAL A 100 6.50 -6.14 -4.78
CA VAL A 100 5.64 -7.30 -4.55
C VAL A 100 4.54 -6.91 -3.56
N PRO A 101 3.32 -6.62 -4.01
CA PRO A 101 2.22 -6.30 -3.11
C PRO A 101 1.72 -7.56 -2.38
N ASP A 102 1.09 -7.37 -1.21
CA ASP A 102 0.39 -8.45 -0.52
C ASP A 102 -0.92 -8.86 -1.22
N VAL A 103 -1.59 -7.92 -1.92
CA VAL A 103 -2.81 -8.15 -2.72
C VAL A 103 -2.76 -7.38 -4.04
N PRO A 104 -3.40 -7.84 -5.13
CA PRO A 104 -3.30 -7.20 -6.43
C PRO A 104 -3.88 -5.77 -6.42
N GLY A 105 -3.28 -4.88 -7.22
CA GLY A 105 -3.85 -3.56 -7.47
C GLY A 105 -3.67 -2.53 -6.35
N ILE A 106 -2.78 -2.79 -5.37
CA ILE A 106 -2.34 -1.77 -4.42
C ILE A 106 -1.17 -0.97 -4.99
N SER A 107 -1.20 0.33 -4.75
CA SER A 107 -0.08 1.25 -4.96
C SER A 107 0.59 1.55 -3.62
N GLY A 108 1.91 1.52 -3.58
CA GLY A 108 2.71 1.73 -2.36
C GLY A 108 3.36 3.11 -2.32
N ALA A 109 4.00 3.43 -1.19
CA ALA A 109 4.68 4.72 -0.99
C ALA A 109 5.87 4.95 -1.95
N GLY A 110 6.44 3.88 -2.52
CA GLY A 110 7.54 3.89 -3.47
C GLY A 110 8.89 3.45 -2.89
N MET A 111 9.89 3.45 -3.76
CA MET A 111 11.31 3.20 -3.47
C MET A 111 12.13 4.21 -4.27
N ALA A 112 13.28 4.63 -3.75
CA ALA A 112 14.24 5.48 -4.45
C ALA A 112 15.64 4.91 -4.43
N PHE A 113 16.37 5.11 -5.54
CA PHE A 113 17.83 5.18 -5.52
C PHE A 113 18.23 6.55 -4.97
N VAL A 114 19.20 6.59 -4.06
CA VAL A 114 19.56 7.79 -3.30
C VAL A 114 21.06 8.05 -3.33
N ILE A 115 21.41 9.33 -3.41
CA ILE A 115 22.74 9.84 -3.14
C ILE A 115 22.64 10.72 -1.89
N ALA A 116 23.33 10.36 -0.80
CA ALA A 116 23.14 10.97 0.50
C ALA A 116 24.48 11.25 1.22
N PRO A 117 24.58 12.33 2.04
CA PRO A 117 25.80 12.63 2.79
C PRO A 117 26.13 11.56 3.85
N THR A 118 25.10 10.88 4.37
CA THR A 118 25.21 9.86 5.42
C THR A 118 24.44 8.61 5.02
N ARG A 119 24.83 7.47 5.61
CA ARG A 119 24.11 6.20 5.49
C ARG A 119 22.93 6.11 6.47
N ASP A 120 23.04 6.83 7.59
CA ASP A 120 21.99 6.95 8.61
C ASP A 120 21.07 8.10 8.23
N LEU A 121 19.95 7.79 7.59
CA LEU A 121 18.92 8.76 7.28
C LEU A 121 17.98 8.86 8.50
N PRO A 122 17.82 10.03 9.14
CA PRO A 122 16.92 10.17 10.28
C PRO A 122 15.50 9.91 9.77
N GLY A 123 14.93 8.78 10.17
CA GLY A 123 13.62 8.31 9.73
C GLY A 123 12.53 9.37 9.92
N GLY A 124 12.26 10.14 8.87
CA GLY A 124 11.16 11.09 8.81
C GLY A 124 9.80 10.36 8.80
N PRO A 125 8.71 11.02 9.19
CA PRO A 125 7.40 10.40 9.30
C PRO A 125 6.98 9.70 7.99
N SER A 126 6.70 8.41 8.12
CA SER A 126 6.52 7.43 7.05
C SER A 126 5.16 7.55 6.35
N THR A 127 4.90 8.65 5.65
CA THR A 127 3.70 8.77 4.79
C THR A 127 3.87 9.65 3.56
N LYS A 128 4.87 10.54 3.49
CA LYS A 128 5.32 11.23 2.26
C LYS A 128 6.84 11.34 2.30
N PHE A 129 7.49 11.36 1.13
CA PHE A 129 8.95 11.56 0.94
C PHE A 129 9.90 10.35 1.05
N LEU A 130 9.44 9.09 1.09
CA LEU A 130 10.33 7.90 1.11
C LEU A 130 11.34 7.86 2.28
N GLY A 131 11.09 8.65 3.34
CA GLY A 131 12.05 8.88 4.44
C GLY A 131 13.20 9.85 4.10
N LEU A 132 13.10 10.62 3.01
CA LEU A 132 14.21 11.41 2.43
C LEU A 132 14.13 12.93 2.68
N PHE A 133 12.95 13.52 2.95
CA PHE A 133 12.77 14.98 3.03
C PHE A 133 11.80 15.44 4.16
N ASN A 134 11.97 16.69 4.62
CA ASN A 134 11.13 17.40 5.60
C ASN A 134 10.36 18.57 4.90
N GLU A 135 9.25 19.03 5.48
CA GLU A 135 8.25 19.97 4.90
C GLU A 135 8.81 21.33 4.40
N SER A 136 10.05 21.68 4.70
CA SER A 136 10.67 22.96 4.35
C SER A 136 11.31 23.06 2.95
N THR A 137 11.33 21.99 2.14
CA THR A 137 12.13 21.95 0.88
C THR A 137 11.36 21.50 -0.37
N ASN A 138 10.03 21.64 -0.36
CA ASN A 138 9.17 21.10 -1.41
C ASN A 138 9.38 21.80 -2.78
N GLY A 139 10.02 21.10 -3.71
CA GLY A 139 10.33 21.53 -5.08
C GLY A 139 9.14 21.50 -6.05
N ASN A 140 9.29 22.27 -7.13
CA ASN A 140 8.30 22.74 -8.10
C ASN A 140 7.52 21.63 -8.88
N ARG A 141 6.24 21.91 -9.20
CA ARG A 141 5.20 20.98 -9.70
C ARG A 141 5.21 20.66 -11.22
N THR A 142 6.33 20.76 -11.94
CA THR A 142 6.29 20.77 -13.43
C THR A 142 6.54 19.44 -14.16
N ASN A 143 6.56 18.28 -13.48
CA ASN A 143 6.77 16.99 -14.18
C ASN A 143 5.47 16.20 -14.30
N HIS A 144 4.64 16.56 -15.28
CA HIS A 144 3.52 15.74 -15.77
C HIS A 144 3.96 15.06 -17.07
N ASN A 145 4.33 13.77 -17.01
CA ASN A 145 4.25 12.89 -18.17
C ASN A 145 3.38 11.69 -17.77
N SER A 146 2.25 11.55 -18.47
CA SER A 146 1.33 10.43 -18.32
C SER A 146 2.03 9.15 -18.81
N PHE A 147 2.13 8.13 -17.97
CA PHE A 147 2.67 6.82 -18.34
C PHE A 147 1.59 5.76 -18.18
N ASP A 148 0.61 5.80 -19.08
CA ASP A 148 -0.52 4.88 -19.14
C ASP A 148 -0.08 3.50 -19.68
N ASN A 149 0.62 2.66 -18.88
CA ASN A 149 0.59 1.18 -18.99
C ASN A 149 1.60 0.40 -18.11
N LEU A 150 2.49 1.03 -17.34
CA LEU A 150 3.48 0.29 -16.54
C LEU A 150 2.96 0.03 -15.11
N ASN A 151 2.37 -1.14 -14.88
CA ASN A 151 2.02 -1.60 -13.54
C ASN A 151 3.28 -2.11 -12.79
N LEU A 152 3.94 -1.20 -12.09
CA LEU A 152 5.17 -1.50 -11.32
C LEU A 152 4.92 -2.39 -10.11
N SER A 153 3.73 -2.34 -9.51
CA SER A 153 3.32 -3.21 -8.39
C SER A 153 2.77 -4.56 -8.85
N SER A 154 3.10 -5.01 -10.07
CA SER A 154 2.70 -6.32 -10.58
C SER A 154 3.48 -7.50 -9.96
N GLY A 155 4.48 -7.25 -9.11
CA GLY A 155 5.41 -8.27 -8.62
C GLY A 155 6.41 -8.77 -9.68
N LYS A 156 6.35 -8.25 -10.92
CA LYS A 156 7.29 -8.59 -11.98
C LYS A 156 8.62 -7.88 -11.77
N ARG A 157 9.69 -8.51 -12.26
CA ARG A 157 11.05 -7.97 -12.22
C ARG A 157 11.20 -6.89 -13.28
N MET A 158 11.70 -5.74 -12.85
CA MET A 158 11.94 -4.57 -13.69
C MET A 158 13.41 -4.18 -13.59
N GLN A 159 13.97 -3.69 -14.68
CA GLN A 159 15.33 -3.18 -14.75
C GLN A 159 15.32 -1.68 -15.02
N VAL A 160 16.12 -0.94 -14.25
CA VAL A 160 16.28 0.52 -14.34
C VAL A 160 17.72 0.83 -14.71
N TRP A 161 17.89 1.86 -15.53
CA TRP A 161 19.15 2.52 -15.80
C TRP A 161 19.00 4.00 -15.43
N VAL A 162 19.94 4.52 -14.66
CA VAL A 162 20.05 5.94 -14.30
C VAL A 162 21.44 6.40 -14.74
N GLU A 163 21.48 7.35 -15.65
CA GLU A 163 22.69 7.87 -16.28
C GLU A 163 22.72 9.38 -16.08
N TYR A 164 23.77 9.87 -15.42
CA TYR A 164 24.03 11.29 -15.27
C TYR A 164 25.26 11.69 -16.07
N ASP A 165 25.08 12.62 -16.99
CA ASP A 165 26.16 13.30 -17.69
C ASP A 165 26.50 14.61 -16.96
N GLY A 166 27.68 14.67 -16.34
CA GLY A 166 28.17 15.84 -15.63
C GLY A 166 28.63 16.98 -16.54
N VAL A 167 28.90 16.72 -17.82
CA VAL A 167 29.26 17.73 -18.82
C VAL A 167 27.99 18.40 -19.35
N ASP A 168 27.03 17.59 -19.81
CA ASP A 168 25.77 18.07 -20.36
C ASP A 168 24.73 18.42 -19.29
N ARG A 169 25.02 18.10 -18.03
CA ARG A 169 24.15 18.29 -16.86
C ARG A 169 22.79 17.65 -17.11
N ARG A 170 22.79 16.39 -17.55
CA ARG A 170 21.58 15.67 -17.95
C ARG A 170 21.45 14.36 -17.18
N ILE A 171 20.26 14.09 -16.67
CA ILE A 171 19.89 12.80 -16.08
C ILE A 171 18.92 12.10 -17.02
N ASP A 172 19.28 10.88 -17.43
CA ASP A 172 18.39 9.98 -18.14
C ASP A 172 18.03 8.80 -17.25
N VAL A 173 16.73 8.49 -17.20
CA VAL A 173 16.20 7.30 -16.52
C VAL A 173 15.48 6.44 -17.53
N THR A 174 15.93 5.21 -17.69
CA THR A 174 15.30 4.21 -18.55
C THR A 174 14.78 3.05 -17.71
N LEU A 175 13.63 2.48 -18.09
CA LEU A 175 12.98 1.41 -17.34
C LEU A 175 12.39 0.39 -18.32
N ALA A 176 12.58 -0.90 -18.05
CA ALA A 176 11.97 -1.98 -18.82
C ALA A 176 11.71 -3.23 -17.97
N PRO A 177 10.76 -4.10 -18.37
CA PRO A 177 10.69 -5.46 -17.84
C PRO A 177 11.99 -6.21 -18.08
N ILE A 178 12.41 -7.08 -17.16
CA ILE A 178 13.71 -7.77 -17.21
C ILE A 178 13.95 -8.60 -18.49
N ALA A 179 12.89 -9.03 -19.18
CA ALA A 179 12.99 -9.81 -20.41
C ALA A 179 13.11 -8.94 -21.68
N ALA A 180 12.90 -7.63 -21.55
CA ALA A 180 13.00 -6.68 -22.66
C ALA A 180 14.39 -6.05 -22.71
N ALA A 181 14.85 -5.73 -23.90
CA ALA A 181 16.07 -4.94 -24.09
C ALA A 181 15.89 -3.51 -23.54
N LYS A 182 17.00 -2.85 -23.17
CA LYS A 182 17.00 -1.43 -22.77
C LYS A 182 16.39 -0.59 -23.91
N PRO A 183 15.30 0.16 -23.68
CA PRO A 183 14.73 1.07 -24.65
C PRO A 183 15.75 2.12 -25.12
N ASN A 184 15.70 2.46 -26.41
CA ASN A 184 16.55 3.52 -26.99
C ASN A 184 16.12 4.93 -26.56
N THR A 185 14.87 5.09 -26.11
CA THR A 185 14.33 6.35 -25.61
C THR A 185 14.16 6.23 -24.10
N PRO A 186 14.80 7.11 -23.30
CA PRO A 186 14.65 7.07 -21.85
C PRO A 186 13.22 7.44 -21.45
N LEU A 187 12.77 6.87 -20.33
CA LEU A 187 11.48 7.18 -19.73
C LEU A 187 11.41 8.64 -19.27
N LEU A 188 12.54 9.14 -18.77
CA LEU A 188 12.71 10.50 -18.28
C LEU A 188 14.08 11.01 -18.73
N SER A 189 14.11 12.23 -19.25
CA SER A 189 15.35 12.96 -19.55
C SER A 189 15.22 14.37 -18.99
N LEU A 190 16.11 14.77 -18.09
CA LEU A 190 16.05 16.05 -17.39
C LEU A 190 17.40 16.76 -17.47
N SER A 191 17.41 18.02 -17.88
CA SER A 191 18.58 18.88 -17.70
C SER A 191 18.57 19.40 -16.26
N CYS A 192 19.53 18.95 -15.46
CA CYS A 192 19.66 19.26 -14.05
C CYS A 192 21.15 19.33 -13.66
N ASP A 193 21.58 20.48 -13.16
CA ASP A 193 22.91 20.65 -12.59
C ASP A 193 22.94 20.12 -11.15
N LEU A 194 23.66 19.01 -10.93
CA LEU A 194 23.81 18.41 -9.61
C LEU A 194 24.95 19.04 -8.79
N SER A 195 25.77 19.92 -9.37
CA SER A 195 26.90 20.57 -8.68
C SER A 195 26.48 21.29 -7.39
N PRO A 196 25.35 22.02 -7.31
CA PRO A 196 24.96 22.70 -6.08
C PRO A 196 24.51 21.75 -4.95
N ILE A 197 24.10 20.52 -5.30
CA ILE A 197 23.46 19.57 -4.37
C ILE A 197 24.48 18.54 -3.87
N LEU A 198 25.32 18.03 -4.78
CA LEU A 198 26.28 17.00 -4.45
C LEU A 198 27.43 17.57 -3.61
N GLN A 199 27.84 16.85 -2.57
CA GLN A 199 29.07 17.15 -1.84
C GLN A 199 30.27 16.50 -2.56
N GLN A 200 31.49 16.78 -2.08
CA GLN A 200 32.69 16.13 -2.61
C GLN A 200 32.53 14.61 -2.53
N THR A 201 32.17 14.09 -1.35
CA THR A 201 31.94 12.66 -1.16
C THR A 201 30.55 12.40 -0.59
N MET A 202 29.88 11.37 -1.09
CA MET A 202 28.54 10.96 -0.67
C MET A 202 28.39 9.44 -0.79
N TYR A 203 27.33 8.90 -0.20
CA TYR A 203 26.96 7.49 -0.30
C TYR A 203 25.87 7.28 -1.33
N VAL A 204 25.88 6.12 -1.97
CA VAL A 204 24.82 5.66 -2.87
C VAL A 204 24.10 4.47 -2.29
N GLY A 205 22.81 4.38 -2.51
CA GLY A 205 22.00 3.29 -1.94
C GLY A 205 20.55 3.33 -2.36
N PHE A 206 19.73 2.60 -1.61
CA PHE A 206 18.30 2.54 -1.79
C PHE A 206 17.57 2.89 -0.50
N SER A 207 16.43 3.55 -0.65
CA SER A 207 15.50 3.85 0.44
C SER A 207 14.09 3.47 0.03
N ALA A 208 13.32 2.87 0.94
CA ALA A 208 11.90 2.66 0.75
C ALA A 208 11.15 2.76 2.08
N SER A 209 9.85 3.06 2.00
CA SER A 209 8.95 3.12 3.15
C SER A 209 7.73 2.23 2.93
N THR A 210 7.25 1.60 4.01
CA THR A 210 6.01 0.81 3.96
C THR A 210 4.77 1.69 4.01
N SER A 211 3.65 1.16 3.50
CA SER A 211 2.35 1.82 3.60
C SER A 211 1.85 1.78 5.06
N PRO A 212 1.10 2.78 5.54
CA PRO A 212 0.51 2.77 6.88
C PRO A 212 -0.60 1.72 7.11
N ILE A 213 -0.90 0.87 6.13
CA ILE A 213 -1.97 -0.13 6.17
C ILE A 213 -1.36 -1.53 6.37
N ASP A 214 -2.09 -2.47 6.99
CA ASP A 214 -1.65 -3.87 7.19
C ASP A 214 -1.52 -4.69 5.89
N ILE A 215 -1.78 -4.04 4.75
CA ILE A 215 -1.59 -4.56 3.40
C ILE A 215 -0.59 -3.64 2.72
N GLY A 216 0.59 -4.17 2.42
CA GLY A 216 1.73 -3.39 1.95
C GLY A 216 2.38 -3.92 0.68
N ILE A 217 3.40 -3.20 0.22
CA ILE A 217 4.29 -3.63 -0.86
C ILE A 217 5.65 -3.88 -0.25
N ALA A 218 6.22 -5.06 -0.52
CA ALA A 218 7.61 -5.34 -0.22
C ALA A 218 8.48 -4.91 -1.43
N TYR A 219 9.49 -4.10 -1.16
CA TYR A 219 10.45 -3.64 -2.17
C TYR A 219 11.72 -4.50 -2.14
N PHE A 220 12.06 -5.09 -3.28
CA PHE A 220 13.24 -5.94 -3.44
C PHE A 220 14.18 -5.39 -4.52
N VAL A 221 15.48 -5.52 -4.29
CA VAL A 221 16.53 -5.35 -5.30
C VAL A 221 17.24 -6.69 -5.46
N LEU A 222 17.40 -7.12 -6.71
CA LEU A 222 17.91 -8.43 -7.08
C LEU A 222 19.38 -8.37 -7.50
N GLY A 223 19.77 -7.26 -8.12
CA GLY A 223 21.15 -6.97 -8.51
C GLY A 223 21.34 -5.49 -8.77
N TRP A 224 22.57 -5.03 -8.63
CA TRP A 224 22.91 -3.60 -8.70
C TRP A 224 24.33 -3.42 -9.22
N SER A 225 24.48 -2.57 -10.23
CA SER A 225 25.78 -2.13 -10.74
C SER A 225 25.86 -0.61 -10.77
N PHE A 226 27.04 -0.08 -10.48
CA PHE A 226 27.33 1.34 -10.42
C PHE A 226 28.72 1.61 -10.98
N LYS A 227 28.90 2.72 -11.70
CA LYS A 227 30.20 3.16 -12.22
C LYS A 227 30.27 4.69 -12.26
N MET A 228 31.33 5.24 -11.68
CA MET A 228 31.74 6.63 -11.91
C MET A 228 32.43 6.77 -13.26
N ASN A 229 32.17 7.87 -13.96
CA ASN A 229 32.84 8.29 -15.18
C ASN A 229 32.92 7.20 -16.27
N GLY A 230 31.85 6.44 -16.44
CA GLY A 230 31.79 5.41 -17.48
C GLY A 230 30.49 4.63 -17.47
N ASP A 231 30.42 3.66 -18.36
CA ASP A 231 29.27 2.80 -18.49
C ASP A 231 29.28 1.68 -17.47
N VAL A 232 28.09 1.36 -16.94
CA VAL A 232 27.90 0.23 -16.04
C VAL A 232 28.15 -1.09 -16.76
N GLN A 233 28.78 -2.03 -16.06
CA GLN A 233 28.84 -3.41 -16.55
C GLN A 233 27.45 -4.06 -16.47
N PRO A 234 26.98 -4.75 -17.53
CA PRO A 234 25.68 -5.42 -17.58
C PRO A 234 25.51 -6.45 -16.46
N LEU A 235 24.33 -6.47 -15.84
CA LEU A 235 23.95 -7.53 -14.90
C LEU A 235 23.72 -8.85 -15.68
N ASP A 236 24.13 -9.97 -15.07
CA ASP A 236 23.85 -11.29 -15.62
C ASP A 236 22.50 -11.73 -15.07
N LEU A 237 21.45 -11.44 -15.85
CA LEU A 237 20.06 -11.64 -15.45
C LEU A 237 19.73 -13.09 -15.12
N SER A 238 20.51 -14.06 -15.63
CA SER A 238 20.33 -15.49 -15.36
C SER A 238 20.78 -15.90 -13.95
N ARG A 239 21.73 -15.15 -13.38
CA ARG A 239 22.32 -15.41 -12.06
C ARG A 239 21.62 -14.68 -10.92
N LEU A 240 20.65 -13.82 -11.25
CA LEU A 240 19.93 -13.06 -10.24
C LEU A 240 19.05 -13.95 -9.36
N PRO A 241 18.99 -13.67 -8.05
CA PRO A 241 18.18 -14.43 -7.11
C PRO A 241 16.69 -14.34 -7.44
N GLN A 242 15.96 -15.41 -7.13
CA GLN A 242 14.53 -15.51 -7.42
C GLN A 242 13.70 -14.88 -6.32
N LEU A 243 12.65 -14.15 -6.72
CA LEU A 243 11.67 -13.61 -5.78
C LEU A 243 10.97 -14.72 -5.01
N PRO A 244 10.59 -14.49 -3.74
CA PRO A 244 9.82 -15.46 -2.99
C PRO A 244 8.51 -15.75 -3.71
N ARG A 245 8.18 -17.04 -3.89
CA ARG A 245 6.86 -17.47 -4.35
C ARG A 245 5.84 -17.20 -3.24
N ARG A 246 5.32 -15.98 -3.18
CA ARG A 246 4.18 -15.65 -2.32
C ARG A 246 2.92 -16.23 -2.97
N LYS A 247 2.33 -17.25 -2.33
CA LYS A 247 0.89 -17.42 -2.38
C LYS A 247 0.32 -16.17 -1.72
N TRP A 248 -0.39 -15.35 -2.46
CA TRP A 248 -0.90 -14.10 -1.93
C TRP A 248 -1.78 -14.49 -0.74
N LYS A 249 -1.54 -13.92 0.43
CA LYS A 249 -2.22 -14.31 1.67
C LYS A 249 -3.74 -14.09 1.59
N PHE A 250 -4.19 -13.36 0.57
CA PHE A 250 -5.59 -13.14 0.18
C PHE A 250 -5.81 -13.32 -1.34
N ALA A 251 -4.97 -14.07 -2.07
CA ALA A 251 -5.44 -14.65 -3.32
C ALA A 251 -6.25 -15.88 -2.93
N GLU A 252 -7.44 -15.62 -2.39
CA GLU A 252 -8.56 -16.42 -2.85
C GLU A 252 -8.52 -16.32 -4.39
N VAL A 253 -8.70 -17.46 -5.02
CA VAL A 253 -8.84 -17.54 -6.46
C VAL A 253 -9.94 -16.53 -6.82
N LEU A 254 -9.59 -15.44 -7.53
CA LEU A 254 -10.61 -14.55 -8.04
C LEU A 254 -11.45 -15.38 -9.01
N GLU A 255 -12.64 -15.76 -8.58
CA GLU A 255 -13.52 -16.58 -9.38
C GLU A 255 -14.07 -15.75 -10.55
N GLU A 256 -14.53 -16.39 -11.62
CA GLU A 256 -15.03 -15.69 -12.80
C GLU A 256 -16.16 -14.69 -12.48
N TRP A 257 -16.92 -14.95 -11.40
CA TRP A 257 -17.95 -14.04 -10.91
C TRP A 257 -17.37 -12.77 -10.24
N GLU A 258 -16.18 -12.78 -9.65
CA GLU A 258 -15.52 -11.58 -9.13
C GLU A 258 -14.93 -10.70 -10.25
N LEU A 259 -14.60 -11.30 -11.40
CA LEU A 259 -14.29 -10.55 -12.64
C LEU A 259 -15.54 -9.91 -13.25
N ALA A 260 -16.71 -10.54 -13.11
CA ALA A 260 -17.97 -10.06 -13.65
C ALA A 260 -18.75 -9.12 -12.69
N TYR A 261 -18.61 -9.30 -11.37
CA TYR A 261 -19.43 -8.67 -10.32
C TYR A 261 -18.65 -8.25 -9.07
N GLY A 262 -17.31 -8.31 -9.09
CA GLY A 262 -16.47 -7.90 -7.97
C GLY A 262 -16.72 -6.45 -7.51
N PRO A 263 -16.16 -6.04 -6.36
CA PRO A 263 -16.43 -4.73 -5.78
C PRO A 263 -16.15 -3.63 -6.80
N HIS A 264 -17.21 -2.96 -7.25
CA HIS A 264 -17.11 -1.89 -8.23
C HIS A 264 -16.35 -0.73 -7.58
N ARG A 265 -15.09 -0.56 -7.98
CA ARG A 265 -14.23 0.50 -7.45
C ARG A 265 -14.59 1.82 -8.12
N PHE A 266 -15.17 2.73 -7.34
CA PHE A 266 -15.41 4.10 -7.76
C PHE A 266 -14.23 4.99 -7.36
N LYS A 267 -13.83 5.93 -8.21
CA LYS A 267 -12.84 6.95 -7.82
C LYS A 267 -13.46 7.84 -6.75
N TYR A 268 -12.67 8.24 -5.74
CA TYR A 268 -13.14 9.12 -4.67
C TYR A 268 -13.80 10.41 -5.19
N LYS A 269 -13.23 11.02 -6.24
CA LYS A 269 -13.80 12.20 -6.91
C LYS A 269 -15.23 11.97 -7.38
N ASP A 270 -15.52 10.81 -7.95
CA ASP A 270 -16.84 10.49 -8.50
C ASP A 270 -17.86 10.32 -7.37
N ILE A 271 -17.45 9.67 -6.27
CA ILE A 271 -18.28 9.53 -5.07
C ILE A 271 -18.48 10.86 -4.36
N TYR A 272 -17.45 11.69 -4.27
CA TYR A 272 -17.52 13.03 -3.68
C TYR A 272 -18.51 13.92 -4.43
N ILE A 273 -18.50 13.88 -5.77
CA ILE A 273 -19.49 14.58 -6.59
C ILE A 273 -20.88 13.98 -6.37
N ALA A 274 -21.00 12.64 -6.38
CA ALA A 274 -22.26 11.94 -6.21
C ALA A 274 -22.95 12.29 -4.88
N THR A 275 -22.18 12.43 -3.79
CA THR A 275 -22.68 12.78 -2.44
C THR A 275 -22.72 14.29 -2.17
N LYS A 276 -22.46 15.12 -3.18
CA LYS A 276 -22.37 16.59 -3.04
C LYS A 276 -21.42 17.02 -1.93
N GLY A 277 -20.28 16.34 -1.83
CA GLY A 277 -19.22 16.65 -0.88
C GLY A 277 -19.45 16.16 0.54
N PHE A 278 -20.26 15.10 0.75
CA PHE A 278 -20.55 14.55 2.08
C PHE A 278 -21.07 15.59 3.08
N THR A 279 -22.01 16.44 2.63
CA THR A 279 -22.51 17.55 3.47
C THR A 279 -23.14 17.03 4.77
N GLU A 280 -22.69 17.56 5.91
CA GLU A 280 -23.13 17.18 7.26
C GLU A 280 -24.63 17.41 7.53
N LYS A 281 -25.31 18.12 6.63
CA LYS A 281 -26.74 18.45 6.74
C LYS A 281 -27.69 17.30 6.35
N GLN A 282 -27.20 16.20 5.76
CA GLN A 282 -28.04 15.09 5.27
C GLN A 282 -27.43 13.68 5.40
N PRO A 283 -26.92 13.24 6.57
CA PRO A 283 -26.66 11.82 6.78
C PRO A 283 -27.99 11.05 6.76
N LEU A 284 -28.03 9.93 6.04
CA LEU A 284 -29.15 8.98 6.03
C LEU A 284 -29.25 8.20 7.36
N GLY A 285 -28.12 8.06 8.05
CA GLY A 285 -27.99 7.40 9.34
C GLY A 285 -26.56 7.42 9.86
N GLU A 286 -26.42 7.24 11.16
CA GLU A 286 -25.14 7.16 11.88
C GLU A 286 -25.11 5.87 12.69
N GLY A 287 -24.02 5.10 12.58
CA GLY A 287 -23.79 3.88 13.35
C GLY A 287 -22.38 3.84 13.92
N GLY A 288 -22.06 2.81 14.70
CA GLY A 288 -20.75 2.67 15.39
C GLY A 288 -19.52 2.64 14.47
N PHE A 289 -19.72 2.52 13.15
CA PHE A 289 -18.68 2.48 12.14
C PHE A 289 -18.71 3.67 11.16
N GLY A 290 -19.49 4.71 11.43
CA GLY A 290 -19.49 5.96 10.65
C GLY A 290 -20.85 6.41 10.11
N GLN A 291 -20.82 7.35 9.17
CA GLN A 291 -22.00 8.04 8.62
C GLN A 291 -22.33 7.54 7.22
N VAL A 292 -23.62 7.40 6.91
CA VAL A 292 -24.11 6.98 5.60
C VAL A 292 -24.73 8.17 4.88
N TYR A 293 -24.40 8.36 3.61
CA TYR A 293 -24.89 9.47 2.78
C TYR A 293 -25.63 8.94 1.54
N LYS A 294 -26.64 9.67 1.08
CA LYS A 294 -27.23 9.42 -0.24
C LYS A 294 -26.33 10.02 -1.33
N GLY A 295 -26.08 9.28 -2.39
CA GLY A 295 -25.37 9.74 -3.58
C GLY A 295 -26.12 9.43 -4.87
N VAL A 296 -25.82 10.17 -5.94
CA VAL A 296 -26.28 9.86 -7.30
C VAL A 296 -25.06 9.78 -8.21
N LEU A 297 -24.76 8.59 -8.73
CA LEU A 297 -23.62 8.37 -9.62
C LEU A 297 -23.87 9.05 -10.97
N GLN A 298 -22.98 9.96 -11.38
CA GLN A 298 -23.13 10.72 -12.63
C GLN A 298 -23.03 9.84 -13.89
N THR A 299 -22.39 8.67 -13.79
CA THR A 299 -22.14 7.77 -14.92
C THR A 299 -23.40 7.08 -15.43
N ASN A 300 -24.33 6.74 -14.53
CA ASN A 300 -25.54 5.97 -14.85
C ASN A 300 -26.79 6.46 -14.11
N MET A 301 -26.70 7.60 -13.42
CA MET A 301 -27.76 8.19 -12.60
C MET A 301 -28.27 7.27 -11.48
N ALA A 302 -27.51 6.25 -11.09
CA ALA A 302 -27.91 5.33 -10.04
C ALA A 302 -27.89 6.01 -8.66
N GLU A 303 -28.96 5.82 -7.88
CA GLU A 303 -29.00 6.22 -6.48
C GLU A 303 -28.26 5.20 -5.61
N VAL A 304 -27.34 5.68 -4.80
CA VAL A 304 -26.48 4.84 -3.96
C VAL A 304 -26.47 5.32 -2.50
N ALA A 305 -26.24 4.39 -1.59
CA ALA A 305 -25.90 4.67 -0.21
C ALA A 305 -24.38 4.53 -0.03
N VAL A 306 -23.73 5.61 0.41
CA VAL A 306 -22.28 5.64 0.61
C VAL A 306 -21.99 5.68 2.11
N LYS A 307 -21.45 4.58 2.65
CA LYS A 307 -21.00 4.51 4.05
C LYS A 307 -19.57 5.03 4.15
N LYS A 308 -19.41 6.17 4.80
CA LYS A 308 -18.12 6.76 5.14
C LYS A 308 -17.69 6.24 6.50
N VAL A 309 -16.68 5.38 6.52
CA VAL A 309 -16.16 4.81 7.76
C VAL A 309 -15.49 5.91 8.59
N SER A 310 -15.91 6.10 9.83
CA SER A 310 -15.29 7.05 10.77
C SER A 310 -14.70 6.31 11.96
N HIS A 311 -13.50 6.72 12.41
CA HIS A 311 -12.87 6.18 13.61
C HIS A 311 -12.56 7.33 14.58
N GLN A 312 -13.06 7.23 15.81
CA GLN A 312 -12.73 8.16 16.89
C GLN A 312 -11.34 7.83 17.46
N ALA A 313 -10.26 8.23 16.78
CA ALA A 313 -8.92 8.34 17.39
C ALA A 313 -7.96 9.21 16.54
N ARG A 314 -7.63 10.39 17.07
CA ARG A 314 -6.49 11.30 16.77
C ARG A 314 -6.32 11.88 15.35
N GLN A 315 -5.94 13.16 15.34
CA GLN A 315 -6.42 14.20 14.42
C GLN A 315 -5.61 14.40 13.12
N GLY A 316 -4.72 13.47 12.74
CA GLY A 316 -3.95 13.56 11.47
C GLY A 316 -4.40 12.59 10.36
N MET A 317 -5.23 11.60 10.71
CA MET A 317 -5.63 10.46 9.85
C MET A 317 -7.01 10.66 9.18
N ARG A 318 -7.56 11.88 9.22
CA ARG A 318 -8.96 12.17 8.88
C ARG A 318 -9.26 12.19 7.38
N GLU A 319 -8.31 12.61 6.56
CA GLU A 319 -8.54 12.80 5.11
C GLU A 319 -8.13 11.55 4.31
N PHE A 320 -7.04 10.89 4.70
CA PHE A 320 -6.48 9.77 3.96
C PHE A 320 -7.24 8.44 4.15
N ILE A 321 -7.75 8.14 5.35
CA ILE A 321 -8.54 6.90 5.57
C ILE A 321 -9.97 7.05 5.02
N ALA A 322 -10.53 8.26 5.10
CA ALA A 322 -11.83 8.56 4.50
C ALA A 322 -11.82 8.42 2.96
N GLU A 323 -10.66 8.59 2.31
CA GLU A 323 -10.48 8.33 0.88
C GLU A 323 -10.42 6.84 0.51
N ILE A 324 -10.12 5.93 1.45
CA ILE A 324 -9.73 4.54 1.12
C ILE A 324 -10.82 3.50 1.44
N LEU A 325 -11.74 3.76 2.37
CA LEU A 325 -12.80 2.80 2.74
C LEU A 325 -14.19 3.42 2.66
N LEU A 326 -14.66 3.63 1.44
CA LEU A 326 -16.07 3.96 1.15
C LEU A 326 -16.75 2.69 0.64
N LEU A 327 -17.82 2.28 1.31
CA LEU A 327 -18.68 1.21 0.84
C LEU A 327 -19.88 1.83 0.13
N VAL A 328 -20.08 1.45 -1.13
CA VAL A 328 -21.17 1.94 -1.98
C VAL A 328 -22.17 0.81 -2.16
N TYR A 329 -23.40 1.04 -1.72
CA TYR A 329 -24.51 0.11 -1.83
C TYR A 329 -25.63 0.69 -2.69
N GLU A 330 -26.49 -0.18 -3.20
CA GLU A 330 -27.79 0.23 -3.72
C GLU A 330 -28.56 1.01 -2.65
N PHE A 331 -29.19 2.12 -3.03
CA PHE A 331 -29.98 2.92 -2.09
C PHE A 331 -31.32 2.23 -1.75
N MET A 332 -31.61 2.09 -0.46
CA MET A 332 -32.84 1.47 0.05
C MET A 332 -33.85 2.57 0.44
N PRO A 333 -34.82 2.93 -0.43
CA PRO A 333 -35.64 4.13 -0.27
C PRO A 333 -36.58 4.09 0.93
N ASN A 334 -36.97 2.89 1.39
CA ASN A 334 -37.89 2.72 2.52
C ASN A 334 -37.15 2.62 3.87
N GLY A 335 -35.82 2.61 3.87
CA GLY A 335 -35.03 2.53 5.10
C GLY A 335 -35.16 1.19 5.82
N SER A 336 -34.91 1.18 7.13
CA SER A 336 -34.92 -0.03 7.96
C SER A 336 -36.31 -0.44 8.43
N LEU A 337 -36.52 -1.74 8.63
CA LEU A 337 -37.79 -2.34 9.03
C LEU A 337 -38.27 -1.87 10.42
N ASP A 338 -37.36 -1.56 11.34
CA ASP A 338 -37.68 -1.03 12.66
C ASP A 338 -38.57 0.22 12.64
N LYS A 339 -38.47 1.06 11.59
CA LYS A 339 -39.33 2.24 11.37
C LYS A 339 -40.81 1.90 11.17
N PHE A 340 -41.09 0.65 10.77
CA PHE A 340 -42.43 0.14 10.52
C PHE A 340 -42.96 -0.70 11.69
N LEU A 341 -42.09 -1.10 12.63
CA LEU A 341 -42.43 -1.95 13.77
C LEU A 341 -42.51 -1.17 15.08
N TYR A 342 -41.67 -0.15 15.26
CA TYR A 342 -41.52 0.56 16.53
C TYR A 342 -41.77 2.08 16.38
N ASN A 343 -41.85 2.80 17.51
CA ASN A 343 -41.94 4.27 17.60
C ASN A 343 -43.10 4.92 16.81
N GLN A 344 -44.34 4.45 17.03
CA GLN A 344 -45.56 4.97 16.37
C GLN A 344 -45.42 5.04 14.84
N PRO A 345 -45.51 3.88 14.15
CA PRO A 345 -45.25 3.80 12.72
C PRO A 345 -46.26 4.65 11.94
N LYS A 346 -45.75 5.51 11.05
CA LYS A 346 -46.59 6.34 10.15
C LYS A 346 -47.34 5.51 9.12
N TYR A 347 -46.86 4.30 8.84
CA TYR A 347 -47.40 3.37 7.86
C TYR A 347 -47.36 1.96 8.42
N ILE A 348 -48.51 1.28 8.44
CA ILE A 348 -48.63 -0.09 8.94
C ILE A 348 -48.53 -1.02 7.74
N LEU A 349 -47.52 -1.89 7.73
CA LEU A 349 -47.37 -2.91 6.69
C LEU A 349 -48.55 -3.88 6.72
N SER A 350 -49.14 -4.15 5.55
CA SER A 350 -50.13 -5.20 5.36
C SER A 350 -49.53 -6.58 5.57
N TRP A 351 -50.37 -7.60 5.75
CA TRP A 351 -49.86 -8.97 5.88
C TRP A 351 -49.17 -9.43 4.57
N SER A 352 -49.66 -9.07 3.39
CA SER A 352 -48.93 -9.41 2.15
C SER A 352 -47.52 -8.79 2.10
N GLN A 353 -47.35 -7.57 2.59
CA GLN A 353 -46.05 -6.90 2.68
C GLN A 353 -45.15 -7.52 3.76
N ARG A 354 -45.68 -7.78 4.96
CA ARG A 354 -44.92 -8.44 6.03
C ARG A 354 -44.44 -9.83 5.62
N PHE A 355 -45.29 -10.62 4.96
CA PHE A 355 -44.92 -11.93 4.46
C PHE A 355 -43.80 -11.84 3.42
N ARG A 356 -43.85 -10.82 2.54
CA ARG A 356 -42.78 -10.54 1.57
C ARG A 356 -41.46 -10.25 2.28
N VAL A 357 -41.45 -9.38 3.27
CA VAL A 357 -40.25 -9.07 4.07
C VAL A 357 -39.68 -10.32 4.75
N ILE A 358 -40.53 -11.10 5.43
CA ILE A 358 -40.13 -12.36 6.08
C ILE A 358 -39.54 -13.34 5.07
N LYS A 359 -40.22 -13.52 3.93
CA LYS A 359 -39.76 -14.40 2.86
C LYS A 359 -38.41 -13.96 2.33
N SER A 360 -38.21 -12.67 2.06
CA SER A 360 -36.93 -12.15 1.56
C SER A 360 -35.80 -12.32 2.57
N VAL A 361 -36.04 -12.08 3.86
CA VAL A 361 -35.05 -12.30 4.91
C VAL A 361 -34.72 -13.78 5.07
N ALA A 362 -35.73 -14.66 5.07
CA ALA A 362 -35.55 -16.10 5.17
C ALA A 362 -34.77 -16.67 3.96
N LEU A 363 -35.07 -16.21 2.75
CA LEU A 363 -34.30 -16.56 1.55
C LEU A 363 -32.86 -16.05 1.64
N GLY A 364 -32.65 -14.83 2.14
CA GLY A 364 -31.31 -14.28 2.37
C GLY A 364 -30.50 -15.09 3.38
N LEU A 365 -31.11 -15.50 4.51
CA LEU A 365 -30.45 -16.35 5.49
C LEU A 365 -30.19 -17.76 4.94
N HIS A 366 -31.14 -18.34 4.21
CA HIS A 366 -30.96 -19.64 3.58
C HIS A 366 -29.78 -19.62 2.61
N TYR A 367 -29.68 -18.58 1.77
CA TYR A 367 -28.56 -18.39 0.87
C TYR A 367 -27.22 -18.35 1.62
N LEU A 368 -27.16 -17.54 2.68
CA LEU A 368 -25.97 -17.38 3.52
C LEU A 368 -25.56 -18.67 4.25
N HIS A 369 -26.53 -19.51 4.61
CA HIS A 369 -26.27 -20.72 5.40
C HIS A 369 -25.96 -21.94 4.53
N GLU A 370 -26.60 -22.07 3.37
CA GLU A 370 -26.64 -23.32 2.61
C GLU A 370 -26.22 -23.19 1.13
N GLU A 371 -26.39 -22.02 0.52
CA GLU A 371 -26.14 -21.84 -0.93
C GLU A 371 -24.80 -21.15 -1.23
N TRP A 372 -24.25 -20.40 -0.27
CA TRP A 372 -22.93 -19.77 -0.40
C TRP A 372 -21.80 -20.80 -0.24
N GLU A 373 -20.58 -20.49 -0.70
CA GLU A 373 -19.43 -21.40 -0.61
C GLU A 373 -19.01 -21.73 0.84
N GLN A 374 -19.20 -20.76 1.74
CA GLN A 374 -18.99 -20.89 3.17
C GLN A 374 -20.27 -20.60 3.94
N VAL A 375 -20.45 -21.25 5.09
CA VAL A 375 -21.57 -20.94 5.99
C VAL A 375 -21.34 -19.56 6.61
N VAL A 376 -22.17 -18.59 6.25
CA VAL A 376 -22.14 -17.22 6.80
C VAL A 376 -23.15 -17.07 7.92
N ILE A 377 -22.67 -16.95 9.15
CA ILE A 377 -23.51 -16.64 10.32
C ILE A 377 -23.48 -15.12 10.53
N HIS A 378 -24.60 -14.43 10.34
CA HIS A 378 -24.71 -12.96 10.36
C HIS A 378 -24.51 -12.35 11.77
N ARG A 379 -24.95 -13.05 12.81
CA ARG A 379 -24.91 -12.79 14.26
C ARG A 379 -25.66 -11.57 14.78
N ASP A 380 -26.07 -10.66 13.90
CA ASP A 380 -26.79 -9.44 14.25
C ASP A 380 -28.06 -9.22 13.42
N VAL A 381 -28.83 -10.28 13.19
CA VAL A 381 -30.15 -10.17 12.55
C VAL A 381 -31.13 -9.48 13.50
N LYS A 382 -31.58 -8.28 13.13
CA LYS A 382 -32.53 -7.45 13.87
C LYS A 382 -33.27 -6.50 12.92
N ALA A 383 -34.42 -5.98 13.34
CA ALA A 383 -35.24 -5.11 12.50
C ALA A 383 -34.51 -3.85 11.97
N SER A 384 -33.55 -3.30 12.70
CA SER A 384 -32.75 -2.15 12.23
C SER A 384 -31.68 -2.51 11.19
N ASN A 385 -31.34 -3.80 11.05
CA ASN A 385 -30.42 -4.32 10.04
C ASN A 385 -31.14 -4.95 8.83
N VAL A 386 -32.47 -4.97 8.82
CA VAL A 386 -33.27 -5.33 7.65
C VAL A 386 -33.64 -4.04 6.91
N LEU A 387 -33.04 -3.80 5.74
CA LEU A 387 -33.33 -2.65 4.90
C LEU A 387 -34.39 -3.00 3.85
N LEU A 388 -35.22 -2.02 3.49
CA LEU A 388 -36.35 -2.20 2.58
C LEU A 388 -36.10 -1.47 1.26
N ASP A 389 -36.16 -2.22 0.16
CA ASP A 389 -36.09 -1.67 -1.20
C ASP A 389 -37.40 -0.98 -1.62
N GLY A 390 -37.47 -0.46 -2.85
CA GLY A 390 -38.64 0.25 -3.38
C GLY A 390 -39.93 -0.56 -3.42
N GLU A 391 -39.84 -1.89 -3.43
CA GLU A 391 -40.97 -2.82 -3.48
C GLU A 391 -41.33 -3.42 -2.11
N LEU A 392 -40.68 -2.94 -1.05
CA LEU A 392 -40.76 -3.43 0.32
C LEU A 392 -40.28 -4.89 0.47
N ASN A 393 -39.29 -5.31 -0.32
CA ASN A 393 -38.57 -6.54 -0.03
C ASN A 393 -37.51 -6.28 1.05
N GLY A 394 -37.33 -7.25 1.95
CA GLY A 394 -36.30 -7.20 2.99
C GLY A 394 -34.92 -7.59 2.46
N ARG A 395 -33.90 -6.79 2.77
CA ARG A 395 -32.50 -7.10 2.51
C ARG A 395 -31.71 -7.04 3.81
N LEU A 396 -30.91 -8.06 4.07
CA LEU A 396 -30.01 -8.07 5.23
C LEU A 396 -28.85 -7.11 5.00
N GLY A 397 -28.55 -6.30 6.01
CA GLY A 397 -27.41 -5.39 6.03
C GLY A 397 -26.63 -5.51 7.34
N ASP A 398 -25.48 -4.85 7.37
CA ASP A 398 -24.58 -4.78 8.52
C ASP A 398 -24.01 -6.12 9.01
N PHE A 399 -23.15 -6.70 8.18
CA PHE A 399 -22.39 -7.92 8.45
C PHE A 399 -21.18 -7.69 9.38
N GLY A 400 -21.13 -6.58 10.13
CA GLY A 400 -19.98 -6.20 10.96
C GLY A 400 -19.63 -7.22 12.07
N LEU A 401 -20.57 -8.10 12.41
CA LEU A 401 -20.38 -9.19 13.38
C LEU A 401 -20.38 -10.58 12.74
N ALA A 402 -20.49 -10.67 11.42
CA ALA A 402 -20.65 -11.95 10.72
C ALA A 402 -19.39 -12.83 10.83
N ARG A 403 -19.60 -14.14 10.71
CA ARG A 403 -18.54 -15.17 10.74
C ARG A 403 -18.74 -16.16 9.60
N LEU A 404 -17.62 -16.60 9.02
CA LEU A 404 -17.53 -17.54 7.92
C LEU A 404 -17.01 -18.88 8.45
N TYR A 405 -17.59 -19.98 8.01
CA TYR A 405 -17.17 -21.34 8.35
C TYR A 405 -17.22 -22.25 7.12
N ASP A 406 -16.35 -23.25 7.07
CA ASP A 406 -16.41 -24.27 6.02
C ASP A 406 -17.59 -25.23 6.28
N HIS A 407 -18.29 -25.64 5.22
CA HIS A 407 -19.39 -26.58 5.30
C HIS A 407 -18.98 -27.88 5.99
N GLY A 408 -19.74 -28.30 7.01
CA GLY A 408 -19.47 -29.51 7.79
C GLY A 408 -18.48 -29.35 8.96
N THR A 409 -17.94 -28.16 9.19
CA THR A 409 -17.11 -27.87 10.37
C THR A 409 -17.94 -27.37 11.56
N LEU A 410 -17.57 -27.76 12.78
CA LEU A 410 -18.24 -27.25 13.99
C LEU A 410 -17.78 -25.80 14.27
N PRO A 411 -18.70 -24.85 14.49
CA PRO A 411 -18.33 -23.46 14.75
C PRO A 411 -17.50 -23.34 16.04
N GLN A 412 -16.28 -22.80 15.93
CA GLN A 412 -15.46 -22.44 17.09
C GLN A 412 -15.67 -20.95 17.42
N SER A 413 -16.47 -20.65 18.45
CA SER A 413 -16.70 -19.28 18.94
C SER A 413 -16.32 -19.16 20.42
N THR A 414 -15.50 -18.18 20.78
CA THR A 414 -15.04 -17.93 22.15
C THR A 414 -15.71 -16.73 22.83
N HIS A 415 -16.55 -15.95 22.11
CA HIS A 415 -17.19 -14.74 22.67
C HIS A 415 -18.61 -14.48 22.13
N VAL A 416 -19.57 -14.29 23.05
CA VAL A 416 -20.95 -13.84 22.77
C VAL A 416 -20.92 -12.45 22.12
N ALA A 417 -21.60 -12.30 20.98
CA ALA A 417 -21.78 -11.00 20.31
C ALA A 417 -23.10 -10.98 19.55
N GLY A 418 -23.80 -9.84 19.62
CA GLY A 418 -25.11 -9.60 18.99
C GLY A 418 -25.93 -8.59 19.82
N SER A 419 -27.03 -8.09 19.25
CA SER A 419 -27.87 -7.09 19.93
C SER A 419 -28.72 -7.69 21.06
N LEU A 420 -28.64 -7.10 22.25
CA LEU A 420 -29.39 -7.53 23.44
C LEU A 420 -30.91 -7.47 23.18
N GLY A 421 -31.64 -8.55 23.50
CA GLY A 421 -33.08 -8.70 23.20
C GLY A 421 -33.38 -9.41 21.87
N TYR A 422 -32.38 -9.54 21.00
CA TYR A 422 -32.45 -10.29 19.75
C TYR A 422 -31.57 -11.54 19.78
N LEU A 423 -31.04 -11.97 20.92
CA LEU A 423 -30.17 -13.17 21.02
C LEU A 423 -31.00 -14.41 21.34
N ALA A 424 -30.77 -15.50 20.61
CA ALA A 424 -31.44 -16.76 20.90
C ALA A 424 -31.07 -17.27 22.32
N PRO A 425 -32.02 -17.82 23.10
CA PRO A 425 -31.79 -18.25 24.49
C PRO A 425 -30.61 -19.23 24.64
N GLU A 426 -30.43 -20.11 23.67
CA GLU A 426 -29.35 -21.09 23.57
C GLU A 426 -27.98 -20.44 23.25
N HIS A 427 -27.95 -19.31 22.53
CA HIS A 427 -26.73 -18.55 22.28
C HIS A 427 -26.18 -17.91 23.56
N ASN A 428 -27.07 -17.39 24.43
CA ASN A 428 -26.70 -16.82 25.73
C ASN A 428 -26.14 -17.88 26.70
N ARG A 429 -26.57 -19.13 26.60
CA ARG A 429 -26.12 -20.23 27.48
C ARG A 429 -24.82 -20.87 27.00
N THR A 430 -24.61 -20.95 25.69
CA THR A 430 -23.50 -21.71 25.10
C THR A 430 -22.37 -20.84 24.57
N GLY A 431 -22.60 -19.54 24.33
CA GLY A 431 -21.64 -18.66 23.68
C GLY A 431 -21.43 -18.94 22.18
N MET A 432 -22.18 -19.88 21.61
CA MET A 432 -21.99 -20.39 20.25
C MET A 432 -23.12 -19.91 19.34
N ALA A 433 -22.79 -19.19 18.26
CA ALA A 433 -23.75 -18.84 17.22
C ALA A 433 -23.77 -19.96 16.17
N THR A 434 -24.96 -20.46 15.85
CA THR A 434 -25.19 -21.55 14.89
C THR A 434 -26.30 -21.15 13.91
N MET A 435 -26.43 -21.87 12.79
CA MET A 435 -27.52 -21.64 11.82
C MET A 435 -28.90 -21.68 12.49
N SER A 436 -29.10 -22.64 13.42
CA SER A 436 -30.34 -22.77 14.20
C SER A 436 -30.62 -21.56 15.10
N THR A 437 -29.58 -20.91 15.64
CA THR A 437 -29.78 -19.70 16.46
C THR A 437 -30.26 -18.50 15.64
N GLU A 438 -29.98 -18.46 14.33
CA GLU A 438 -30.39 -17.37 13.44
C GLU A 438 -31.78 -17.57 12.86
N GLN A 439 -32.21 -18.81 12.71
CA GLN A 439 -33.54 -19.17 12.21
C GLN A 439 -34.62 -19.15 13.31
N ASN A 440 -34.27 -18.80 14.55
CA ASN A 440 -35.24 -18.74 15.65
C ASN A 440 -36.30 -17.65 15.36
N PRO A 441 -37.58 -18.02 15.18
CA PRO A 441 -38.64 -17.10 14.75
C PRO A 441 -39.01 -16.06 15.80
N GLU A 442 -38.59 -16.21 17.06
CA GLU A 442 -38.84 -15.20 18.11
C GLU A 442 -37.92 -13.96 18.01
N ARG A 443 -37.04 -13.90 17.00
CA ARG A 443 -36.03 -12.83 16.83
C ARG A 443 -36.49 -11.63 15.98
N ILE A 444 -37.58 -11.69 15.21
CA ILE A 444 -37.96 -10.61 14.25
C ILE A 444 -39.42 -10.22 14.37
#